data_AF-A0A812Y6Q8-F1
#
_entry.id   AF-A0A812Y6Q8-F1
#
_cell.length_a   1.000
_cell.length_b   1.000
_cell.length_c   1.000
_cell.angle_alpha   90.00
_cell.angle_beta   90.00
_cell.angle_gamma   90.00
#
_symmetry.space_group_name_H-M   'P 1'
#
loop_
_entity.id
_entity.type
_entity.pdbx_description
1 polymer ?
#
loop_
_entity_poly.entity_id
_entity_poly.type
_entity_poly.pdbx_seq_one_letter_code
_entity_poly.pdbx_strand_id
1 'polypeptide(L)'
;MDGALSEWNVLSATLRQSSRKTCWSLLALGASCTVSVALFASQAVQMPHILGGSTIDTFLWLGWLYPPILLFLYAMYRAASVSEKAMRVAPLVNSWVFETEEDGEAVAMDPGRQYVVQFINQSEAGFYALGVRVSAFMVQKLAYYCLALTVGFVANLT
;
A
#
# COMPACT_ATOMS: atom_id res chain seq x y z
N MET A 1 8.08 4.72 -30.40
CA MET A 1 7.71 3.72 -29.37
C MET A 1 8.89 3.39 -28.44
N ASP A 2 10.13 3.33 -28.95
CA ASP A 2 11.32 2.99 -28.13
C ASP A 2 11.58 3.92 -26.95
N GLY A 3 11.30 5.22 -27.11
CA GLY A 3 11.37 6.20 -26.02
C GLY A 3 10.47 5.83 -24.84
N ALA A 4 9.17 5.60 -25.10
CA ALA A 4 8.20 5.20 -24.07
C ALA A 4 8.55 3.86 -23.39
N LEU A 5 9.09 2.90 -24.15
CA LEU A 5 9.57 1.62 -23.59
C LEU A 5 10.78 1.83 -22.68
N SER A 6 11.73 2.67 -23.08
CA SER A 6 12.91 2.99 -22.26
C SER A 6 12.53 3.71 -20.96
N GLU A 7 11.60 4.67 -21.03
CA GLU A 7 11.07 5.38 -19.86
C GLU A 7 10.34 4.43 -18.91
N TRP A 8 9.51 3.52 -19.45
CA TRP A 8 8.84 2.50 -18.65
C TRP A 8 9.82 1.53 -17.97
N ASN A 9 10.89 1.15 -18.66
CA ASN A 9 11.95 0.34 -18.06
C ASN A 9 12.65 1.05 -16.90
N VAL A 10 12.97 2.34 -17.07
CA VAL A 10 13.55 3.14 -15.98
C VAL A 10 12.59 3.26 -14.80
N LEU A 11 11.29 3.49 -15.07
CA LEU A 11 10.26 3.59 -14.04
C LEU A 11 10.11 2.27 -13.27
N SER A 12 9.95 1.15 -13.97
CA SER A 12 9.80 -0.18 -13.35
C SER A 12 11.04 -0.59 -12.56
N ALA A 13 12.25 -0.30 -13.05
CA ALA A 13 13.50 -0.54 -12.34
C ALA A 13 13.60 0.31 -11.07
N THR A 14 13.26 1.60 -11.17
CA THR A 14 13.27 2.53 -10.03
C THR A 14 12.26 2.11 -8.96
N LEU A 15 11.06 1.72 -9.36
CA LEU A 15 10.02 1.21 -8.45
C LEU A 15 10.47 -0.06 -7.74
N ARG A 16 11.06 -1.03 -8.46
CA ARG A 16 11.61 -2.25 -7.84
C ARG A 16 12.74 -1.96 -6.87
N GLN A 17 13.66 -1.05 -7.22
CA GLN A 17 14.77 -0.66 -6.34
C GLN A 17 14.27 0.07 -5.08
N SER A 18 13.36 1.03 -5.25
CA SER A 18 12.73 1.76 -4.14
C SER A 18 11.97 0.79 -3.23
N SER A 19 11.16 -0.08 -3.82
CA SER A 19 10.41 -1.12 -3.14
C SER A 19 11.29 -2.01 -2.28
N ARG A 20 12.44 -2.47 -2.80
CA ARG A 20 13.35 -3.34 -2.04
C ARG A 20 13.93 -2.64 -0.81
N LYS A 21 14.25 -1.34 -0.91
CA LYS A 21 14.73 -0.54 0.22
C LYS A 21 13.61 -0.27 1.23
N THR A 22 12.43 0.13 0.76
CA THR A 22 11.28 0.47 1.61
C THR A 22 10.63 -0.76 2.24
N CYS A 23 10.76 -1.94 1.64
CA CYS A 23 10.22 -3.18 2.21
C CYS A 23 10.81 -3.46 3.60
N TRP A 24 12.13 -3.33 3.78
CA TRP A 24 12.77 -3.59 5.07
C TRP A 24 12.35 -2.59 6.14
N SER A 25 12.25 -1.31 5.79
CA SER A 25 11.79 -0.29 6.74
C SER A 25 10.31 -0.47 7.09
N LEU A 26 9.45 -0.82 6.13
CA LEU A 26 8.04 -1.14 6.37
C LEU A 26 7.87 -2.37 7.25
N LEU A 27 8.69 -3.41 7.04
CA LEU A 27 8.66 -4.61 7.89
C LEU A 27 9.13 -4.30 9.31
N ALA A 28 10.20 -3.53 9.47
CA ALA A 28 10.67 -3.12 10.78
C ALA A 28 9.62 -2.27 11.52
N LEU A 29 8.97 -1.36 10.82
CA LEU A 29 7.92 -0.49 11.37
C LEU A 29 6.64 -1.30 11.69
N GLY A 30 6.26 -2.24 10.82
CA GLY A 30 5.16 -3.16 11.08
C GLY A 30 5.43 -4.05 12.29
N ALA A 31 6.64 -4.62 12.38
CA ALA A 31 7.07 -5.44 13.51
C ALA A 31 7.05 -4.63 14.82
N SER A 32 7.61 -3.42 14.83
CA SER A 32 7.59 -2.57 16.02
C SER A 32 6.16 -2.22 16.44
N CYS A 33 5.27 -1.89 15.50
CA CYS A 33 3.85 -1.65 15.80
C CYS A 33 3.18 -2.89 16.41
N THR A 34 3.41 -4.08 15.85
CA THR A 34 2.82 -5.32 16.39
C THR A 34 3.33 -5.64 17.79
N VAL A 35 4.63 -5.43 18.04
CA VAL A 35 5.22 -5.64 19.37
C VAL A 35 4.66 -4.63 20.36
N SER A 36 4.54 -3.35 19.98
CA SER A 36 3.94 -2.32 20.85
C SER A 36 2.49 -2.65 21.23
N VAL A 37 1.68 -3.11 20.26
CA VAL A 37 0.29 -3.54 20.53
C VAL A 37 0.27 -4.78 21.43
N ALA A 38 1.13 -5.77 21.20
CA ALA A 38 1.20 -6.97 22.01
C ALA A 38 1.64 -6.68 23.46
N LEU A 39 2.65 -5.82 23.63
CA LEU A 39 3.10 -5.38 24.95
C LEU A 39 1.99 -4.63 25.68
N PHE A 40 1.31 -3.71 25.02
CA PHE A 40 0.18 -2.98 25.60
C PHE A 40 -0.96 -3.91 26.02
N ALA A 41 -1.34 -4.87 25.15
CA ALA A 41 -2.33 -5.88 25.48
C ALA A 41 -1.90 -6.74 26.69
N SER A 42 -0.62 -7.14 26.77
CA SER A 42 -0.10 -7.92 27.88
C SER A 42 -0.12 -7.14 29.21
N GLN A 43 0.21 -5.85 29.18
CA GLN A 43 0.20 -4.98 30.36
C GLN A 43 -1.23 -4.77 30.88
N ALA A 44 -2.19 -4.63 29.97
CA ALA A 44 -3.60 -4.47 30.33
C ALA A 44 -4.17 -5.70 31.05
N VAL A 45 -3.75 -6.91 30.66
CA VAL A 45 -4.16 -8.15 31.31
C VAL A 45 -3.46 -8.35 32.66
N GLN A 46 -2.17 -8.04 32.75
CA GLN A 46 -1.37 -8.30 33.96
C GLN A 46 -1.58 -7.25 35.06
N MET A 47 -1.82 -5.98 34.70
CA MET A 47 -1.93 -4.86 35.64
C MET A 47 -3.19 -4.02 35.39
N PRO A 48 -4.40 -4.57 35.61
CA PRO A 48 -5.66 -3.88 35.34
C PRO A 48 -5.83 -2.59 36.17
N HIS A 49 -5.15 -2.49 37.31
CA HIS A 49 -5.20 -1.35 38.23
C HIS A 49 -4.44 -0.11 37.72
N ILE A 50 -3.46 -0.26 36.82
CA ILE A 50 -2.73 0.86 36.21
C ILE A 50 -3.56 1.54 35.12
N LEU A 51 -4.34 0.78 34.36
CA LEU A 51 -5.26 1.34 33.35
C LEU A 51 -6.61 1.76 33.95
N GLY A 52 -7.06 1.13 35.05
CA GLY A 52 -8.38 1.39 35.66
C GLY A 52 -8.48 2.64 36.54
N GLY A 53 -7.36 3.28 36.91
CA GLY A 53 -7.36 4.38 37.90
C GLY A 53 -7.63 5.79 37.34
N SER A 54 -7.34 6.03 36.05
CA SER A 54 -7.37 7.37 35.45
C SER A 54 -7.61 7.27 33.94
N THR A 55 -8.71 7.85 33.47
CA THR A 55 -9.03 7.95 32.03
C THR A 55 -7.93 8.69 31.25
N ILE A 56 -7.24 9.63 31.91
CA ILE A 56 -6.15 10.43 31.32
C ILE A 56 -4.96 9.55 30.94
N ASP A 57 -4.59 8.59 31.78
CA ASP A 57 -3.45 7.70 31.51
C ASP A 57 -3.71 6.78 30.33
N THR A 58 -4.96 6.30 30.20
CA THR A 58 -5.40 5.52 29.04
C THR A 58 -5.35 6.34 27.75
N PHE A 59 -5.79 7.61 27.80
CA PHE A 59 -5.70 8.52 26.64
C PHE A 59 -4.26 8.84 26.25
N LEU A 60 -3.35 9.04 27.22
CA LEU A 60 -1.93 9.28 26.95
C LEU A 60 -1.29 8.07 26.25
N TRP A 61 -1.59 6.87 26.73
CA TRP A 61 -1.12 5.62 26.12
C TRP A 61 -1.65 5.43 24.70
N LEU A 62 -2.94 5.69 24.48
CA LEU A 62 -3.54 5.67 23.15
C LEU A 62 -2.87 6.69 22.22
N GLY A 63 -2.63 7.89 22.74
CA GLY A 63 -1.96 8.99 22.05
C GLY A 63 -0.51 8.65 21.66
N TRP A 64 0.16 7.78 22.41
CA TRP A 64 1.51 7.31 22.07
C TRP A 64 1.50 6.12 21.10
N LEU A 65 0.51 5.22 21.22
CA LEU A 65 0.42 3.99 20.44
C LEU A 65 -0.08 4.23 19.00
N TYR A 66 -1.04 5.14 18.80
CA TYR A 66 -1.66 5.35 17.49
C TYR A 66 -0.79 6.06 16.45
N PRO A 67 0.03 7.08 16.76
CA PRO A 67 0.87 7.75 15.76
C PRO A 67 1.76 6.82 14.92
N PRO A 68 2.52 5.85 15.50
CA PRO A 68 3.32 4.94 14.70
C PRO A 68 2.45 4.00 13.84
N ILE A 69 1.28 3.56 14.34
CA ILE A 69 0.34 2.73 13.58
C ILE A 69 -0.25 3.51 12.40
N LEU A 70 -0.63 4.77 12.60
CA LEU A 70 -1.13 5.64 11.54
C LEU A 70 -0.05 5.93 10.51
N LEU A 71 1.19 6.18 10.95
CA LEU A 71 2.33 6.36 10.05
C LEU A 71 2.58 5.10 9.20
N PHE A 72 2.50 3.91 9.81
CA PHE A 72 2.60 2.63 9.11
C PHE A 72 1.53 2.47 8.03
N LEU A 73 0.27 2.63 8.42
CA LEU A 73 -0.88 2.50 7.52
C LEU A 73 -0.82 3.53 6.40
N TYR A 74 -0.41 4.77 6.70
CA TYR A 74 -0.22 5.81 5.70
C TYR A 74 0.88 5.45 4.69
N ALA A 75 2.04 4.96 5.17
CA ALA A 75 3.13 4.55 4.31
C ALA A 75 2.72 3.37 3.39
N MET A 76 2.04 2.38 3.94
CA MET A 76 1.48 1.24 3.19
C MET A 76 0.44 1.70 2.16
N TYR A 77 -0.45 2.63 2.53
CA TYR A 77 -1.46 3.18 1.62
C TYR A 77 -0.84 3.97 0.48
N ARG A 78 0.19 4.78 0.77
CA ARG A 78 0.96 5.49 -0.26
C ARG A 78 1.62 4.52 -1.23
N ALA A 79 2.29 3.48 -0.74
CA ALA A 79 2.88 2.43 -1.57
C ALA A 79 1.83 1.75 -2.46
N ALA A 80 0.68 1.39 -1.88
CA ALA A 80 -0.45 0.82 -2.62
C ALA A 80 -0.97 1.75 -3.73
N SER A 81 -1.11 3.04 -3.43
CA SER A 81 -1.60 4.03 -4.40
C SER A 81 -0.69 4.18 -5.62
N VAL A 82 0.62 4.02 -5.43
CA VAL A 82 1.58 4.03 -6.54
C VAL A 82 1.47 2.77 -7.38
N SER A 83 1.33 1.60 -6.74
CA SER A 83 1.09 0.33 -7.45
C SER A 83 -0.18 0.37 -8.30
N GLU A 84 -1.28 0.92 -7.76
CA GLU A 84 -2.55 1.04 -8.50
C GLU A 84 -2.46 2.02 -9.66
N LYS A 85 -1.73 3.13 -9.49
CA LYS A 85 -1.48 4.06 -10.60
C LYS A 85 -0.68 3.38 -11.71
N ALA A 86 0.36 2.62 -11.37
CA ALA A 86 1.15 1.88 -12.35
C ALA A 86 0.31 0.85 -13.12
N MET A 87 -0.62 0.17 -12.45
CA MET A 87 -1.55 -0.77 -13.10
C MET A 87 -2.50 -0.09 -14.10
N ARG A 88 -2.85 1.18 -13.90
CA ARG A 88 -3.76 1.92 -14.80
C ARG A 88 -3.09 2.46 -16.05
N VAL A 89 -1.76 2.37 -16.17
CA VAL A 89 -1.04 2.87 -17.36
C VAL A 89 -1.33 1.99 -18.58
N ALA A 90 -1.37 0.66 -18.44
CA ALA A 90 -1.72 -0.24 -19.54
C ALA A 90 -3.09 0.07 -20.18
N PRO A 91 -4.20 0.18 -19.44
CA PRO A 91 -5.49 0.54 -20.03
C PRO A 91 -5.52 1.98 -20.57
N LEU A 92 -4.77 2.92 -19.96
CA LEU A 92 -4.66 4.29 -20.47
C LEU A 92 -4.02 4.31 -21.87
N VAL A 93 -2.89 3.62 -22.04
CA VAL A 93 -2.22 3.49 -23.34
C VAL A 93 -3.12 2.80 -24.36
N ASN A 94 -3.91 1.82 -23.94
CA ASN A 94 -4.86 1.15 -24.83
C ASN A 94 -6.03 2.06 -25.26
N SER A 95 -6.42 3.02 -24.41
CA SER A 95 -7.51 3.97 -24.68
C SER A 95 -7.10 5.23 -25.46
N TRP A 96 -5.80 5.45 -25.69
CA TRP A 96 -5.35 6.58 -26.49
C TRP A 96 -5.83 6.42 -27.93
N VAL A 97 -6.78 7.28 -28.30
CA VAL A 97 -7.19 7.52 -29.69
C VAL A 97 -6.15 8.45 -30.29
N PHE A 98 -5.36 7.95 -31.24
CA PHE A 98 -4.56 8.81 -32.09
C PHE A 98 -5.52 9.40 -33.13
N GLU A 99 -5.76 10.70 -33.07
CA GLU A 99 -6.44 11.45 -34.13
C GLU A 99 -5.56 11.45 -35.37
N THR A 100 -5.55 10.37 -36.13
CA THR A 100 -5.10 10.37 -37.51
C THR A 100 -5.61 9.12 -38.19
N GLU A 101 -6.77 9.24 -38.83
CA GLU A 101 -6.92 8.83 -40.23
C GLU A 101 -8.20 9.49 -40.76
N GLU A 102 -8.01 10.37 -41.74
CA GLU A 102 -9.04 11.20 -42.38
C GLU A 102 -10.10 10.40 -43.15
N ASP A 103 -9.99 9.07 -43.20
CA ASP A 103 -10.82 8.22 -44.06
C ASP A 103 -11.44 7.06 -43.29
N GLY A 104 -12.43 7.35 -42.43
CA GLY A 104 -13.63 6.53 -42.15
C GLY A 104 -13.56 5.01 -41.85
N GLU A 105 -12.41 4.36 -41.90
CA GLU A 105 -12.23 2.94 -41.64
C GLU A 105 -11.81 2.76 -40.18
N ALA A 106 -12.57 1.94 -39.46
CA ALA A 106 -12.24 1.56 -38.10
C ALA A 106 -10.91 0.78 -38.11
N VAL A 107 -9.82 1.49 -37.86
CA VAL A 107 -8.46 0.93 -37.86
C VAL A 107 -8.40 -0.26 -36.91
N ALA A 108 -8.13 -1.42 -37.49
CA ALA A 108 -7.88 -2.65 -36.76
C ALA A 108 -6.77 -2.42 -35.73
N MET A 109 -6.92 -3.06 -34.57
CA MET A 109 -6.01 -3.03 -33.43
C MET A 109 -4.53 -2.87 -33.82
N ASP A 110 -3.91 -1.73 -33.46
CA ASP A 110 -2.49 -1.47 -33.74
C ASP A 110 -1.59 -2.49 -33.01
N PRO A 111 -0.83 -3.34 -33.73
CA PRO A 111 0.02 -4.37 -33.14
C PRO A 111 1.16 -3.78 -32.29
N GLY A 112 1.65 -2.58 -32.61
CA GLY A 112 2.66 -1.90 -31.80
C GLY A 112 2.12 -1.49 -30.44
N ARG A 113 0.88 -0.99 -30.40
CA ARG A 113 0.18 -0.68 -29.14
C ARG A 113 -0.08 -1.93 -28.30
N GLN A 114 -0.51 -3.03 -28.94
CA GLN A 114 -0.71 -4.30 -28.25
C GLN A 114 0.57 -4.80 -27.58
N TYR A 115 1.71 -4.71 -28.27
CA TYR A 115 3.00 -5.08 -27.72
C TYR A 115 3.36 -4.25 -26.49
N VAL A 116 3.20 -2.92 -26.56
CA VAL A 116 3.49 -2.02 -25.42
C VAL A 116 2.59 -2.31 -24.23
N VAL A 117 1.28 -2.48 -24.45
CA VAL A 117 0.32 -2.81 -23.37
C VAL A 117 0.66 -4.16 -22.73
N GLN A 118 1.00 -5.16 -23.55
CA GLN A 118 1.40 -6.47 -23.06
C GLN A 118 2.72 -6.41 -22.27
N PHE A 119 3.69 -5.63 -22.74
CA PHE A 119 4.96 -5.41 -22.05
C PHE A 119 4.76 -4.72 -20.69
N ILE A 120 3.95 -3.67 -20.65
CA ILE A 120 3.59 -2.95 -19.41
C ILE A 120 2.93 -3.91 -18.42
N ASN A 121 1.96 -4.72 -18.87
CA ASN A 121 1.28 -5.70 -18.02
C ASN A 121 2.24 -6.79 -17.50
N GLN A 122 3.10 -7.34 -18.36
CA GLN A 122 4.06 -8.38 -17.97
C GLN A 122 5.18 -7.87 -17.05
N SER A 123 5.53 -6.58 -17.14
CA SER A 123 6.55 -5.98 -16.27
C SER A 123 6.10 -5.85 -14.81
N GLU A 124 4.77 -5.91 -14.56
CA GLU A 124 4.12 -5.74 -13.27
C GLU A 124 4.75 -4.63 -12.40
N ALA A 125 4.91 -3.42 -12.94
CA ALA A 125 5.51 -2.33 -12.18
C ALA A 125 4.65 -1.99 -10.94
N GLY A 126 5.29 -1.86 -9.78
CA GLY A 126 4.62 -1.54 -8.53
C GLY A 126 5.53 -1.68 -7.31
N PHE A 127 4.95 -1.43 -6.13
CA PHE A 127 5.58 -1.71 -4.85
C PHE A 127 5.28 -3.13 -4.39
N TYR A 128 6.33 -3.83 -3.97
CA TYR A 128 6.36 -5.20 -3.49
C TYR A 128 6.90 -5.27 -2.05
N ALA A 129 6.16 -5.94 -1.19
CA ALA A 129 6.61 -6.34 0.13
C ALA A 129 6.81 -7.86 0.15
N LEU A 130 8.03 -8.33 0.41
CA LEU A 130 8.38 -9.77 0.41
C LEU A 130 7.94 -10.52 -0.88
N GLY A 131 8.01 -9.86 -2.04
CA GLY A 131 7.60 -10.45 -3.32
C GLY A 131 6.10 -10.39 -3.60
N VAL A 132 5.28 -9.89 -2.67
CA VAL A 132 3.85 -9.65 -2.87
C VAL A 132 3.59 -8.19 -3.23
N ARG A 133 2.87 -7.94 -4.33
CA ARG A 133 2.49 -6.58 -4.73
C ARG A 133 1.49 -5.99 -3.74
N VAL A 134 1.82 -4.81 -3.20
CA VAL A 134 0.97 -4.10 -2.24
C VAL A 134 -0.22 -3.49 -2.97
N SER A 135 -1.45 -3.81 -2.54
CA SER A 135 -2.71 -3.25 -3.04
C SER A 135 -3.48 -2.50 -1.95
N ALA A 136 -4.32 -1.53 -2.31
CA ALA A 136 -5.05 -0.76 -1.31
C ALA A 136 -6.03 -1.66 -0.53
N PHE A 137 -6.56 -2.69 -1.18
CA PHE A 137 -7.41 -3.69 -0.54
C PHE A 137 -6.71 -4.43 0.61
N MET A 138 -5.42 -4.76 0.47
CA MET A 138 -4.64 -5.37 1.56
C MET A 138 -4.47 -4.40 2.73
N VAL A 139 -4.20 -3.12 2.44
CA VAL A 139 -4.04 -2.08 3.47
C VAL A 139 -5.36 -1.82 4.19
N GLN A 140 -6.49 -1.84 3.48
CA GLN A 140 -7.81 -1.66 4.08
C GLN A 140 -8.19 -2.83 5.01
N LYS A 141 -7.88 -4.06 4.63
CA LYS A 141 -8.05 -5.23 5.52
C LYS A 141 -7.21 -5.10 6.78
N LEU A 142 -5.95 -4.69 6.63
CA LEU A 142 -5.06 -4.46 7.77
C LEU A 142 -5.62 -3.37 8.70
N ALA A 143 -6.06 -2.24 8.15
CA ALA A 143 -6.69 -1.16 8.91
C ALA A 143 -7.95 -1.64 9.65
N TYR A 144 -8.78 -2.47 8.99
CA TYR A 144 -9.95 -3.06 9.61
C TYR A 144 -9.59 -3.96 10.80
N TYR A 145 -8.57 -4.81 10.68
CA TYR A 145 -8.11 -5.63 11.81
C TYR A 145 -7.56 -4.78 12.95
N CYS A 146 -6.80 -3.72 12.66
CA CYS A 146 -6.34 -2.79 13.69
C CYS A 146 -7.52 -2.14 14.43
N LEU A 147 -8.53 -1.68 13.71
CA LEU A 147 -9.72 -1.07 14.30
C LEU A 147 -10.55 -2.08 15.11
N ALA A 148 -10.72 -3.30 14.60
CA ALA A 148 -11.44 -4.34 15.32
C ALA A 148 -10.73 -4.70 16.65
N LEU A 149 -9.40 -4.77 16.64
CA LEU A 149 -8.61 -4.99 17.86
C LEU A 149 -8.77 -3.86 18.86
N THR A 150 -8.75 -2.61 18.41
CA THR A 150 -8.85 -1.46 19.31
C THR A 150 -10.23 -1.32 19.91
N VAL A 151 -11.29 -1.53 19.13
CA VAL A 151 -12.67 -1.56 19.63
C VAL A 151 -12.88 -2.72 20.60
N GLY A 152 -12.42 -3.94 20.26
CA GLY A 152 -12.52 -5.10 21.15
C GLY A 152 -11.78 -4.88 22.47
N PHE A 153 -10.63 -4.21 22.43
CA PHE A 153 -9.87 -3.88 23.62
C PHE A 153 -10.57 -2.83 24.50
N VAL A 154 -11.07 -1.74 23.90
CA VAL A 154 -11.83 -0.70 24.63
C VAL A 154 -13.10 -1.29 25.26
N ALA A 155 -13.82 -2.14 24.53
CA ALA A 155 -15.05 -2.76 25.03
C ALA A 155 -14.84 -3.71 26.23
N ASN A 156 -13.63 -4.26 26.41
CA ASN A 156 -13.30 -5.08 27.58
C ASN A 156 -12.78 -4.24 28.77
N LEU A 157 -12.47 -2.96 28.56
CA LEU A 157 -11.99 -2.05 29.60
C LEU A 157 -13.11 -1.21 30.24
N THR A 158 -14.20 -0.96 29.52
CA THR A 158 -15.43 -0.32 30.03
C THR A 158 -16.36 -1.33 30.68
#